data_AF-A0A6M3Y4H9-F1
#
_entry.id   AF-A0A6M3Y4H9-F1
#
_cell.length_a   1.000
_cell.length_b   1.000
_cell.length_c   1.000
_cell.angle_alpha   90.00
_cell.angle_beta   90.00
_cell.angle_gamma   90.00
#
_symmetry.space_group_name_H-M   'P 1'
#
loop_
_entity.id
_entity.type
_entity.pdbx_description
1 polymer ?
#
loop_
_entity_poly.entity_id
_entity_poly.type
_entity_poly.pdbx_seq_one_letter_code
_entity_poly.pdbx_strand_id
1 'polypeptide(L)'
;MGEQDWFFDWEKASRDTIDVKRCYIDIAGDLVAGILLSQIIYWFLPGKSNTKLHIERDGIMWLAKGRSDWWDECRITTKQFDRAATVLRDEGLIMTGLYRFRGSPTVHITLCLDTLVERVKSKLTKGENPIRQDSEIQIDETVKSLHTEITTKTTTESGRHHESFEDYKAKLRTRFANLDFDTELEKFNLYWSEGKRKLKNPKLALLNWMTKAEEFRKERGNGAHRGDNQEDRSARRAASIGAPLTRTRV
;
A
#
# COMPACT_ATOMS: atom_id res chain seq x y z
N MET A 1 -48.53 2.31 16.34
CA MET A 1 -47.12 2.67 16.10
C MET A 1 -47.07 3.31 14.73
N GLY A 2 -46.66 4.58 14.64
CA GLY A 2 -46.67 5.29 13.37
C GLY A 2 -45.55 4.80 12.45
N GLU A 3 -45.68 5.02 11.15
CA GLU A 3 -44.62 4.72 10.17
C GLU A 3 -43.29 5.46 10.45
N GLN A 4 -43.32 6.51 11.26
CA GLN A 4 -42.11 7.26 11.64
C GLN A 4 -41.41 6.64 12.86
N ASP A 5 -42.18 6.07 13.79
CA ASP A 5 -41.63 5.48 15.02
C ASP A 5 -40.78 4.24 14.70
N TRP A 6 -41.26 3.36 13.81
CA TRP A 6 -40.49 2.17 13.43
C TRP A 6 -39.18 2.53 12.72
N PHE A 7 -39.17 3.61 11.92
CA PHE A 7 -37.96 4.06 11.23
C PHE A 7 -36.92 4.54 12.24
N PHE A 8 -37.31 5.34 13.24
CA PHE A 8 -36.36 5.78 14.27
C PHE A 8 -35.86 4.65 15.14
N ASP A 9 -36.71 3.68 15.46
CA ASP A 9 -36.29 2.48 16.20
C ASP A 9 -35.33 1.61 15.37
N TRP A 10 -35.61 1.44 14.07
CA TRP A 10 -34.73 0.74 13.14
C TRP A 10 -33.39 1.46 12.97
N GLU A 11 -33.39 2.77 12.76
CA GLU A 11 -32.18 3.59 12.58
C GLU A 11 -31.28 3.52 13.81
N LYS A 12 -31.85 3.58 15.02
CA LYS A 12 -31.09 3.45 16.27
C LYS A 12 -30.53 2.05 16.50
N ALA A 13 -31.25 1.01 16.06
CA ALA A 13 -30.87 -0.38 16.29
C ALA A 13 -29.96 -0.96 15.19
N SER A 14 -30.01 -0.38 13.98
CA SER A 14 -29.29 -0.90 12.82
C SER A 14 -27.79 -0.87 13.05
N ARG A 15 -27.13 -1.98 12.68
CA ARG A 15 -25.67 -2.11 12.67
C ARG A 15 -25.09 -1.99 11.27
N ASP A 16 -25.91 -1.70 10.28
CA ASP A 16 -25.49 -1.51 8.88
C ASP A 16 -24.79 -0.16 8.70
N THR A 17 -23.63 -0.03 9.35
CA THR A 17 -22.81 1.18 9.39
C THR A 17 -21.35 0.84 9.18
N ILE A 18 -20.60 1.83 8.67
CA ILE A 18 -19.15 1.71 8.48
C ILE A 18 -18.50 2.78 9.35
N ASP A 19 -17.74 2.35 10.36
CA ASP A 19 -16.95 3.28 11.16
C ASP A 19 -15.64 3.63 10.45
N VAL A 20 -15.42 4.92 10.24
CA VAL A 20 -14.25 5.46 9.53
C VAL A 20 -13.66 6.58 10.36
N LYS A 21 -12.42 6.39 10.84
CA LYS A 21 -11.69 7.47 11.50
C LYS A 21 -11.40 8.57 10.49
N ARG A 22 -11.84 9.79 10.79
CA ARG A 22 -11.65 10.98 9.95
C ARG A 22 -10.20 11.21 9.55
N CYS A 23 -9.25 10.88 10.43
CA CYS A 23 -7.82 11.02 10.15
C CYS A 23 -7.37 10.19 8.93
N TYR A 24 -8.01 9.06 8.61
CA TYR A 24 -7.66 8.26 7.43
C TYR A 24 -8.08 8.97 6.13
N ILE A 25 -9.19 9.71 6.16
CA ILE A 25 -9.61 10.58 5.05
C ILE A 25 -8.61 11.73 4.88
N ASP A 26 -8.19 12.36 5.97
CA ASP A 26 -7.22 13.47 5.93
C ASP A 26 -5.81 13.05 5.50
N ILE A 27 -5.43 11.80 5.77
CA ILE A 27 -4.17 11.20 5.35
C ILE A 27 -4.23 10.84 3.87
N ALA A 28 -5.34 10.26 3.41
CA ALA A 28 -5.53 9.89 2.01
C ALA A 28 -5.79 11.12 1.10
N GLY A 29 -6.36 12.20 1.63
CA GLY A 29 -6.73 13.40 0.88
C GLY A 29 -7.93 13.23 -0.06
N ASP A 30 -8.63 12.09 0.02
CA ASP A 30 -9.81 11.75 -0.79
C ASP A 30 -10.73 10.87 0.06
N LEU A 31 -12.05 11.15 0.03
CA LEU A 31 -13.04 10.47 0.87
C LEU A 31 -13.10 8.97 0.59
N VAL A 32 -13.17 8.57 -0.69
CA VAL A 32 -13.27 7.17 -1.09
C VAL A 32 -11.97 6.43 -0.78
N ALA A 33 -10.83 7.07 -1.01
CA ALA A 33 -9.53 6.52 -0.64
C ALA A 33 -9.39 6.36 0.88
N GLY A 34 -9.88 7.32 1.67
CA GLY A 34 -9.88 7.24 3.14
C GLY A 34 -10.75 6.10 3.66
N ILE A 35 -11.94 5.89 3.08
CA ILE A 35 -12.82 4.76 3.41
C ILE A 35 -12.15 3.43 3.09
N LEU A 36 -11.57 3.30 1.88
CA LEU A 36 -10.83 2.10 1.48
C LEU A 36 -9.64 1.83 2.42
N LEU A 37 -8.88 2.87 2.77
CA LEU A 37 -7.77 2.77 3.71
C LEU A 37 -8.22 2.26 5.08
N SER A 38 -9.34 2.79 5.59
CA SER A 38 -9.93 2.34 6.87
C SER A 38 -10.19 0.84 6.86
N GLN A 39 -10.80 0.32 5.78
CA GLN A 39 -11.08 -1.10 5.67
C GLN A 39 -9.82 -1.95 5.51
N ILE A 40 -8.85 -1.50 4.71
CA ILE A 40 -7.57 -2.20 4.60
C ILE A 40 -6.92 -2.30 6.00
N ILE A 41 -6.85 -1.20 6.76
CA ILE A 41 -6.30 -1.21 8.11
C ILE A 41 -7.01 -2.24 8.99
N TYR A 42 -8.35 -2.26 8.97
CA TYR A 42 -9.13 -3.23 9.73
C TYR A 42 -8.73 -4.69 9.44
N TRP A 43 -8.51 -5.04 8.17
CA TRP A 43 -8.07 -6.39 7.79
C TRP A 43 -6.66 -6.74 8.30
N PHE A 44 -5.79 -5.73 8.46
CA PHE A 44 -4.43 -5.87 9.02
C PHE A 44 -4.36 -5.72 10.55
N LEU A 45 -5.49 -5.49 11.25
CA LEU A 45 -5.51 -5.47 12.70
C LEU A 45 -5.29 -6.89 13.30
N PRO A 46 -4.66 -6.97 14.49
CA PRO A 46 -4.52 -8.23 15.21
C PRO A 46 -5.87 -8.93 15.37
N GLY A 47 -5.92 -10.24 15.12
CA GLY A 47 -7.14 -11.06 15.19
C GLY A 47 -7.92 -11.18 13.88
N LYS A 48 -7.63 -10.36 12.85
CA LYS A 48 -8.20 -10.50 11.48
C LYS A 48 -7.21 -11.06 10.46
N SER A 49 -5.92 -11.02 10.79
CA SER A 49 -4.82 -11.51 9.95
C SER A 49 -4.81 -13.03 9.73
N ASN A 50 -5.38 -13.84 10.64
CA ASN A 50 -5.36 -15.31 10.53
C ASN A 50 -6.41 -15.90 9.56
N THR A 51 -6.86 -15.11 8.59
CA THR A 51 -7.88 -15.51 7.62
C THR A 51 -7.23 -16.08 6.35
N LYS A 52 -7.92 -16.99 5.65
CA LYS A 52 -7.49 -17.55 4.35
C LYS A 52 -7.29 -16.52 3.23
N LEU A 53 -7.55 -15.24 3.50
CA LEU A 53 -7.33 -14.11 2.59
C LEU A 53 -5.92 -13.53 2.73
N HIS A 54 -5.26 -13.76 3.88
CA HIS A 54 -3.88 -13.35 4.09
C HIS A 54 -2.94 -14.40 3.53
N ILE A 55 -2.01 -13.95 2.70
CA ILE A 55 -1.06 -14.79 1.99
C ILE A 55 0.31 -14.21 2.20
N GLU A 56 1.20 -15.00 2.78
CA GLU A 56 2.60 -14.63 2.85
C GLU A 56 3.30 -14.96 1.53
N ARG A 57 4.00 -13.97 0.97
CA ARG A 57 4.81 -14.13 -0.23
C ARG A 57 6.03 -13.23 -0.15
N ASP A 58 7.20 -13.82 -0.37
CA ASP A 58 8.49 -13.12 -0.31
C ASP A 58 8.72 -12.38 1.03
N GLY A 59 8.24 -12.98 2.14
CA GLY A 59 8.29 -12.40 3.49
C GLY A 59 7.35 -11.22 3.70
N ILE A 60 6.40 -10.98 2.79
CA ILE A 60 5.41 -9.91 2.86
C ILE A 60 4.02 -10.51 3.02
N MET A 61 3.25 -9.97 3.96
CA MET A 61 1.86 -10.34 4.16
C MET A 61 0.94 -9.59 3.20
N TRP A 62 0.19 -10.32 2.38
CA TRP A 62 -0.73 -9.77 1.39
C TRP A 62 -2.18 -10.12 1.71
N LEU A 63 -3.08 -9.14 1.59
CA LEU A 63 -4.53 -9.35 1.59
C LEU A 63 -5.02 -9.60 0.16
N ALA A 64 -5.42 -10.84 -0.13
CA ALA A 64 -6.01 -11.22 -1.40
C ALA A 64 -7.52 -10.93 -1.40
N LYS A 65 -7.95 -9.90 -2.15
CA LYS A 65 -9.37 -9.54 -2.22
C LYS A 65 -9.77 -9.03 -3.60
N GLY A 66 -10.92 -9.50 -4.08
CA GLY A 66 -11.45 -9.11 -5.39
C GLY A 66 -11.90 -7.66 -5.41
N ARG A 67 -11.94 -7.05 -6.61
CA ARG A 67 -12.42 -5.67 -6.78
C ARG A 67 -13.88 -5.52 -6.37
N SER A 68 -14.70 -6.52 -6.67
CA SER A 68 -16.13 -6.56 -6.36
C SER A 68 -16.39 -6.68 -4.86
N ASP A 69 -15.51 -7.40 -4.14
CA ASP A 69 -15.70 -7.70 -2.72
C ASP A 69 -15.69 -6.43 -1.85
N TRP A 70 -15.06 -5.35 -2.33
CA TRP A 70 -15.04 -4.06 -1.63
C TRP A 70 -16.40 -3.37 -1.57
N TRP A 71 -17.36 -3.78 -2.42
CA TRP A 71 -18.74 -3.35 -2.30
C TRP A 71 -19.35 -3.83 -0.97
N ASP A 72 -19.08 -5.08 -0.59
CA ASP A 72 -19.62 -5.64 0.65
C ASP A 72 -18.94 -5.07 1.89
N GLU A 73 -17.66 -4.70 1.78
CA GLU A 73 -16.90 -4.11 2.90
C GLU A 73 -17.25 -2.64 3.14
N CYS A 74 -17.33 -1.85 2.07
CA CYS A 74 -17.43 -0.40 2.20
C CYS A 74 -18.19 0.32 1.08
N ARG A 75 -19.02 -0.43 0.34
CA ARG A 75 -19.94 0.12 -0.67
C ARG A 75 -19.23 0.92 -1.77
N ILE A 76 -17.97 0.60 -2.05
CA ILE A 76 -17.24 1.18 -3.18
C ILE A 76 -17.34 0.27 -4.41
N THR A 77 -17.56 0.88 -5.56
CA THR A 77 -17.58 0.18 -6.85
C THR A 77 -16.17 -0.25 -7.28
N THR A 78 -16.07 -1.19 -8.22
CA THR A 78 -14.78 -1.63 -8.78
C THR A 78 -13.95 -0.48 -9.36
N LYS A 79 -14.60 0.48 -10.04
CA LYS A 79 -13.95 1.68 -10.59
C LYS A 79 -13.44 2.62 -9.49
N GLN A 80 -14.22 2.79 -8.43
CA GLN A 80 -13.83 3.58 -7.27
C GLN A 80 -12.65 2.93 -6.55
N PHE A 81 -12.67 1.60 -6.40
CA PHE A 81 -11.55 0.85 -5.86
C PHE A 81 -10.27 1.09 -6.68
N ASP A 82 -10.30 0.94 -8.01
CA ASP A 82 -9.10 1.11 -8.84
C ASP A 82 -8.51 2.54 -8.71
N ARG A 83 -9.37 3.56 -8.67
CA ARG A 83 -8.96 4.96 -8.41
C ARG A 83 -8.37 5.10 -7.01
N ALA A 84 -9.08 4.67 -5.98
CA ALA A 84 -8.70 4.82 -4.59
C ALA A 84 -7.39 4.08 -4.28
N ALA A 85 -7.24 2.84 -4.77
CA ALA A 85 -6.01 2.07 -4.62
C ALA A 85 -4.82 2.76 -5.30
N THR A 86 -5.03 3.41 -6.45
CA THR A 86 -4.00 4.24 -7.09
C THR A 86 -3.60 5.42 -6.21
N VAL A 87 -4.57 6.16 -5.64
CA VAL A 87 -4.29 7.27 -4.72
C VAL A 87 -3.48 6.80 -3.50
N LEU A 88 -3.90 5.71 -2.85
CA LEU A 88 -3.22 5.19 -1.67
C LEU A 88 -1.80 4.67 -1.97
N ARG A 89 -1.61 4.05 -3.14
CA ARG A 89 -0.28 3.61 -3.60
C ARG A 89 0.63 4.79 -3.88
N ASP A 90 0.11 5.82 -4.56
CA ASP A 90 0.88 7.01 -4.92
C ASP A 90 1.27 7.83 -3.66
N GLU A 91 0.48 7.77 -2.59
CA GLU A 91 0.82 8.32 -1.27
C GLU A 91 1.70 7.39 -0.42
N GLY A 92 2.02 6.19 -0.90
CA GLY A 92 2.88 5.21 -0.21
C GLY A 92 2.25 4.56 1.01
N LEU A 93 0.91 4.53 1.08
CA LEU A 93 0.14 3.95 2.18
C LEU A 93 -0.12 2.46 1.98
N ILE A 94 -0.15 2.01 0.72
CA ILE A 94 -0.33 0.59 0.36
C ILE A 94 0.60 0.18 -0.78
N MET A 95 0.80 -1.13 -0.90
CA MET A 95 1.35 -1.80 -2.07
C MET A 95 0.28 -2.70 -2.70
N THR A 96 0.33 -2.86 -4.02
CA THR A 96 -0.59 -3.72 -4.76
C THR A 96 0.17 -4.65 -5.69
N GLY A 97 -0.15 -5.94 -5.66
CA GLY A 97 0.34 -6.96 -6.60
C GLY A 97 -0.82 -7.67 -7.28
N LEU A 98 -0.62 -8.18 -8.50
CA LEU A 98 -1.61 -9.01 -9.18
C LEU A 98 -1.12 -10.47 -9.15
N TYR A 99 -1.76 -11.29 -8.32
CA TYR A 99 -1.39 -12.69 -8.17
C TYR A 99 -2.60 -13.60 -8.33
N ARG A 100 -2.35 -14.89 -8.57
CA ARG A 100 -3.43 -15.88 -8.64
C ARG A 100 -3.91 -16.21 -7.23
N PHE A 101 -5.20 -16.06 -6.98
CA PHE A 101 -5.87 -16.51 -5.77
C PHE A 101 -7.11 -17.31 -6.15
N ARG A 102 -7.23 -18.53 -5.61
CA ARG A 102 -8.32 -19.47 -5.93
C ARG A 102 -8.53 -19.65 -7.46
N GLY A 103 -7.43 -19.78 -8.20
CA GLY A 103 -7.46 -19.97 -9.66
C GLY A 103 -7.70 -18.71 -10.50
N SER A 104 -7.96 -17.55 -9.89
CA SER A 104 -8.27 -16.30 -10.60
C SER A 104 -7.23 -15.20 -10.32
N PRO A 105 -6.90 -14.32 -11.30
CA PRO A 105 -6.05 -13.15 -11.06
C PRO A 105 -6.77 -12.19 -10.09
N THR A 106 -6.16 -11.92 -8.94
CA THR A 106 -6.75 -11.14 -7.85
C THR A 106 -5.76 -10.09 -7.38
N VAL A 107 -6.29 -8.91 -7.03
CA VAL A 107 -5.48 -7.84 -6.46
C VAL A 107 -5.12 -8.24 -5.03
N HIS A 108 -3.82 -8.23 -4.75
CA HIS A 108 -3.26 -8.45 -3.44
C HIS A 108 -2.80 -7.10 -2.92
N ILE A 109 -3.16 -6.77 -1.69
CA ILE A 109 -2.88 -5.48 -1.08
C ILE A 109 -2.06 -5.69 0.18
N THR A 110 -1.03 -4.88 0.37
CA THR A 110 -0.25 -4.83 1.61
C THR A 110 -0.31 -3.43 2.18
N LEU A 111 -0.49 -3.32 3.50
CA LEU A 111 -0.46 -2.06 4.21
C LEU A 111 0.98 -1.63 4.52
N CYS A 112 1.35 -0.39 4.17
CA CYS A 112 2.63 0.21 4.55
C CYS A 112 2.50 0.83 5.95
N LEU A 113 2.66 0.01 6.99
CA LEU A 113 2.40 0.41 8.37
C LEU A 113 3.29 1.56 8.85
N ASP A 114 4.57 1.56 8.48
CA ASP A 114 5.50 2.63 8.87
C ASP A 114 5.05 4.01 8.37
N THR A 115 4.72 4.10 7.08
CA THR A 115 4.19 5.33 6.46
C THR A 115 2.89 5.75 7.14
N LEU A 116 1.99 4.81 7.41
CA LEU A 116 0.72 5.10 8.07
C LEU A 116 0.95 5.69 9.47
N VAL A 117 1.79 5.06 10.29
CA VAL A 117 2.08 5.50 11.66
C VAL A 117 2.70 6.90 11.66
N GLU A 118 3.64 7.17 10.77
CA GLU A 118 4.23 8.50 10.62
C GLU A 118 3.17 9.55 10.27
N ARG A 119 2.32 9.26 9.27
CA ARG A 119 1.26 10.17 8.83
C ARG A 119 0.23 10.42 9.93
N VAL A 120 -0.20 9.38 10.65
CA VAL A 120 -1.11 9.50 11.79
C VAL A 120 -0.50 10.38 12.88
N LYS A 121 0.75 10.12 13.30
CA LYS A 121 1.46 10.95 14.29
C LYS A 121 1.54 12.41 13.83
N SER A 122 1.87 12.66 12.57
CA SER A 122 1.98 14.02 12.02
C SER A 122 0.65 14.78 12.01
N LYS A 123 -0.48 14.08 11.85
CA LYS A 123 -1.81 14.69 11.83
C LYS A 123 -2.36 14.90 13.24
N LEU A 124 -2.10 13.97 14.16
CA LEU A 124 -2.51 14.08 15.56
C LEU A 124 -1.72 15.14 16.33
N THR A 125 -0.46 15.37 15.98
CA THR A 125 0.38 16.40 16.63
C THR A 125 0.11 17.82 16.15
N LYS A 126 -0.60 18.00 15.02
CA LYS A 126 -0.90 19.32 14.43
C LYS A 126 -2.23 19.93 14.89
N GLY A 127 -2.78 19.51 16.03
CA GLY A 127 -4.04 20.04 16.57
C GLY A 127 -3.91 20.63 17.97
N GLU A 128 -3.85 21.96 18.07
CA GLU A 128 -4.31 22.69 19.26
C GLU A 128 -5.85 22.56 19.37
N ASN A 129 -6.34 21.59 20.17
CA ASN A 129 -7.59 21.49 21.00
C ASN A 129 -8.99 22.01 20.49
N PRO A 130 -10.16 21.54 21.02
CA PRO A 130 -10.59 20.24 21.55
C PRO A 130 -11.94 19.74 20.95
N ILE A 131 -12.03 18.47 20.56
CA ILE A 131 -13.13 17.63 21.07
C ILE A 131 -12.41 16.44 21.68
N ARG A 132 -12.03 16.60 22.94
CA ARG A 132 -11.53 15.51 23.78
C ARG A 132 -12.71 14.55 23.95
N GLN A 133 -12.66 13.39 23.31
CA GLN A 133 -13.15 12.22 24.03
C GLN A 133 -12.06 11.91 25.03
N ASP A 134 -12.37 12.22 26.29
CA ASP A 134 -11.64 11.79 27.47
C ASP A 134 -11.83 10.28 27.62
N SER A 135 -11.18 9.53 26.74
CA SER A 135 -10.77 8.19 27.05
C SER A 135 -9.27 8.20 27.01
N GLU A 136 -8.67 7.89 28.15
CA GLU A 136 -7.37 7.26 28.19
C GLU A 136 -7.41 6.11 27.18
N ILE A 137 -6.93 6.34 25.96
CA ILE A 137 -6.50 5.24 25.12
C ILE A 137 -5.23 4.77 25.82
N GLN A 138 -5.41 3.87 26.78
CA GLN A 138 -4.34 3.04 27.28
C GLN A 138 -3.80 2.31 26.06
N ILE A 139 -2.74 2.85 25.46
CA ILE A 139 -1.91 2.16 24.49
C ILE A 139 -1.04 1.19 25.31
N ASP A 140 -1.68 0.29 26.07
CA ASP A 140 -0.97 -0.59 26.98
C ASP A 140 -0.45 -1.79 26.19
N GLU A 141 0.87 -1.92 26.21
CA GLU A 141 1.73 -3.09 25.94
C GLU A 141 1.57 -3.88 24.62
N THR A 142 0.58 -3.63 23.78
CA THR A 142 0.29 -4.44 22.57
C THR A 142 1.19 -4.12 21.37
N VAL A 143 1.93 -3.02 21.40
CA VAL A 143 2.91 -2.66 20.35
C VAL A 143 4.11 -3.63 20.36
N LYS A 144 4.39 -4.30 21.50
CA LYS A 144 5.41 -5.36 21.57
C LYS A 144 4.98 -6.64 20.84
N SER A 145 3.68 -6.91 20.73
CA SER A 145 3.20 -8.16 20.12
C SER A 145 3.24 -8.17 18.59
N LEU A 146 3.41 -7.00 17.95
CA LEU A 146 3.61 -6.90 16.49
C LEU A 146 5.00 -7.37 16.05
N HIS A 147 5.95 -7.53 16.98
CA HIS A 147 7.35 -7.91 16.68
C HIS A 147 7.69 -9.38 16.94
N THR A 148 6.77 -10.18 17.50
CA THR A 148 7.14 -11.43 18.18
C THR A 148 7.16 -12.71 17.33
N GLU A 149 7.06 -12.66 15.99
CA GLU A 149 7.21 -13.91 15.19
C GLU A 149 8.29 -13.88 14.10
N ILE A 150 9.06 -12.79 13.98
CA ILE A 150 10.24 -12.80 13.10
C ILE A 150 11.36 -12.02 13.76
N THR A 151 12.08 -12.65 14.71
CA THR A 151 13.53 -12.46 14.95
C THR A 151 13.94 -13.36 16.12
N THR A 152 14.58 -14.48 15.80
CA THR A 152 15.38 -15.24 16.76
C THR A 152 16.62 -14.42 17.13
N LYS A 153 16.63 -13.95 18.38
CA LYS A 153 17.78 -13.66 19.28
C LYS A 153 19.08 -13.19 18.61
N THR A 154 19.39 -11.88 18.73
CA THR A 154 20.70 -11.43 19.23
C THR A 154 20.55 -10.12 20.03
N THR A 155 20.79 -10.28 21.33
CA THR A 155 21.16 -9.40 22.46
C THR A 155 21.65 -7.95 22.19
N THR A 156 20.96 -7.01 22.87
CA THR A 156 21.44 -5.82 23.63
C THR A 156 21.79 -4.48 22.94
N GLU A 157 21.00 -3.47 23.38
CA GLU A 157 21.22 -2.02 23.53
C GLU A 157 21.18 -1.03 22.34
N SER A 158 20.01 -0.37 22.24
CA SER A 158 19.78 1.09 22.22
C SER A 158 20.61 1.98 21.27
N GLY A 159 20.00 2.32 20.13
CA GLY A 159 20.36 3.46 19.29
C GLY A 159 19.43 3.58 18.10
N ARG A 160 18.62 4.65 18.02
CA ARG A 160 17.75 4.93 16.86
C ARG A 160 18.61 5.06 15.60
N HIS A 161 18.61 4.06 14.73
CA HIS A 161 19.21 4.19 13.40
C HIS A 161 18.25 4.91 12.46
N HIS A 162 18.52 6.20 12.22
CA HIS A 162 18.06 6.84 11.00
C HIS A 162 18.86 6.22 9.85
N GLU A 163 18.31 5.20 9.22
CA GLU A 163 18.98 4.50 8.12
C GLU A 163 19.19 5.45 6.93
N SER A 164 20.45 5.64 6.54
CA SER A 164 20.81 6.51 5.42
C SER A 164 20.19 6.00 4.12
N PHE A 165 20.00 6.89 3.15
CA PHE A 165 19.57 6.49 1.80
C PHE A 165 20.59 5.55 1.13
N GLU A 166 21.88 5.69 1.47
CA GLU A 166 22.95 4.79 1.00
C GLU A 166 22.86 3.40 1.64
N ASP A 167 22.58 3.32 2.94
CA ASP A 167 22.39 2.04 3.65
C ASP A 167 21.20 1.27 3.09
N TYR A 168 20.12 1.99 2.78
CA TYR A 168 18.94 1.43 2.14
C TYR A 168 19.25 0.90 0.73
N LYS A 169 20.07 1.60 -0.06
CA LYS A 169 20.54 1.10 -1.37
C LYS A 169 21.38 -0.16 -1.22
N ALA A 170 22.27 -0.23 -0.22
CA ALA A 170 23.08 -1.41 0.04
C ALA A 170 22.21 -2.64 0.38
N LYS A 171 21.18 -2.48 1.22
CA LYS A 171 20.21 -3.55 1.50
C LYS A 171 19.46 -4.02 0.26
N LEU A 172 19.06 -3.10 -0.62
CA LEU A 172 18.37 -3.45 -1.86
C LEU A 172 19.30 -4.16 -2.86
N ARG A 173 20.59 -3.79 -2.94
CA ARG A 173 21.58 -4.52 -3.75
C ARG A 173 21.66 -5.99 -3.33
N THR A 174 21.66 -6.27 -2.03
CA THR A 174 21.64 -7.65 -1.53
C THR A 174 20.34 -8.37 -1.87
N ARG A 175 19.20 -7.69 -1.76
CA ARG A 175 17.87 -8.27 -2.05
C ARG A 175 17.68 -8.59 -3.53
N PHE A 176 18.20 -7.75 -4.42
CA PHE A 176 18.10 -7.91 -5.86
C PHE A 176 19.45 -8.31 -6.48
N ALA A 177 20.17 -9.25 -5.85
CA ALA A 177 21.48 -9.71 -6.33
C ALA A 177 21.46 -10.27 -7.77
N ASN A 178 20.30 -10.73 -8.24
CA ASN A 178 20.09 -11.25 -9.59
C ASN A 178 19.77 -10.16 -10.63
N LEU A 179 19.66 -8.90 -10.20
CA LEU A 179 19.37 -7.74 -11.02
C LEU A 179 20.64 -6.88 -11.12
N ASP A 180 20.85 -6.26 -12.28
CA ASP A 180 21.88 -5.24 -12.40
C ASP A 180 21.38 -3.96 -11.74
N PHE A 181 21.65 -3.85 -10.44
CA PHE A 181 21.11 -2.80 -9.58
C PHE A 181 21.55 -1.41 -10.03
N ASP A 182 22.81 -1.26 -10.46
CA ASP A 182 23.36 0.06 -10.80
C ASP A 182 22.71 0.56 -12.11
N THR A 183 22.55 -0.31 -13.10
CA THR A 183 21.81 0.00 -14.34
C THR A 183 20.33 0.33 -14.08
N GLU A 184 19.65 -0.38 -13.18
CA GLU A 184 18.24 -0.09 -12.85
C GLU A 184 18.09 1.17 -12.00
N LEU A 185 19.08 1.49 -11.16
CA LEU A 185 19.12 2.74 -10.41
C LEU A 185 19.31 3.94 -11.35
N GLU A 186 20.13 3.82 -12.39
CA GLU A 186 20.28 4.85 -13.42
C GLU A 186 18.98 5.07 -14.19
N LYS A 187 18.30 4.00 -14.61
CA LYS A 187 16.99 4.12 -15.29
C LYS A 187 15.93 4.76 -14.38
N PHE A 188 15.92 4.40 -13.11
CA PHE A 188 15.04 5.02 -12.11
C PHE A 188 15.31 6.52 -11.99
N ASN A 189 16.58 6.91 -11.86
CA ASN A 189 16.98 8.32 -11.77
C ASN A 189 16.60 9.08 -13.06
N LEU A 190 16.86 8.51 -14.23
CA LEU A 190 16.52 9.12 -15.52
C LEU A 190 15.01 9.33 -15.64
N TYR A 191 14.22 8.27 -15.43
CA TYR A 191 12.75 8.30 -15.50
C TYR A 191 12.13 9.33 -14.55
N TRP A 192 12.70 9.48 -13.35
CA TRP A 192 12.17 10.41 -12.36
C TRP A 192 12.73 11.83 -12.48
N SER A 193 13.92 12.01 -13.07
CA SER A 193 14.50 13.33 -13.33
C SER A 193 13.82 14.05 -14.51
N GLU A 194 13.33 13.31 -15.50
CA GLU A 194 12.60 13.85 -16.65
C GLU A 194 11.11 14.14 -16.36
N GLY A 195 10.59 13.72 -15.20
CA GLY A 195 9.20 13.89 -14.80
C GLY A 195 8.88 15.29 -14.23
N LYS A 196 7.71 15.85 -14.57
CA LYS A 196 7.22 17.14 -14.01
C LYS A 196 6.83 17.09 -12.53
N ARG A 197 6.98 15.95 -11.82
CA ARG A 197 6.48 15.76 -10.44
C ARG A 197 7.62 15.50 -9.45
N LYS A 198 7.62 16.24 -8.34
CA LYS A 198 8.58 16.05 -7.23
C LYS A 198 8.34 14.73 -6.52
N LEU A 199 9.38 13.91 -6.37
CA LEU A 199 9.33 12.62 -5.68
C LEU A 199 9.06 12.84 -4.19
N LYS A 200 7.93 12.35 -3.67
CA LYS A 200 7.61 12.46 -2.24
C LYS A 200 8.33 11.41 -1.38
N ASN A 201 8.59 10.21 -1.92
CA ASN A 201 9.28 9.13 -1.20
C ASN A 201 10.25 8.34 -2.12
N PRO A 202 11.55 8.69 -2.15
CA PRO A 202 12.52 8.08 -3.07
C PRO A 202 12.82 6.61 -2.77
N LYS A 203 12.87 6.25 -1.47
CA LYS A 203 13.21 4.88 -1.03
C LYS A 203 12.17 3.87 -1.52
N LEU A 204 10.90 4.20 -1.37
CA LEU A 204 9.80 3.31 -1.76
C LEU A 204 9.64 3.22 -3.28
N ALA A 205 9.80 4.35 -3.98
CA ALA A 205 9.75 4.37 -5.44
C ALA A 205 10.87 3.51 -6.05
N LEU A 206 12.08 3.55 -5.48
CA LEU A 206 13.19 2.71 -5.91
C LEU A 206 12.93 1.23 -5.66
N LEU A 207 12.39 0.85 -4.49
CA LEU A 207 12.04 -0.54 -4.22
C LEU A 207 10.99 -1.07 -5.21
N ASN A 208 9.92 -0.30 -5.45
CA ASN A 208 8.88 -0.68 -6.41
C ASN A 208 9.42 -0.80 -7.84
N TRP A 209 10.36 0.08 -8.22
CA TRP A 209 11.07 0.00 -9.49
C TRP A 209 11.84 -1.33 -9.60
N MET A 210 12.65 -1.65 -8.59
CA MET A 210 13.49 -2.85 -8.56
C MET A 210 12.66 -4.14 -8.57
N THR A 211 11.55 -4.20 -7.81
CA THR A 211 10.63 -5.33 -7.83
C THR A 211 10.05 -5.58 -9.22
N LYS A 212 9.60 -4.52 -9.91
CA LYS A 212 9.11 -4.66 -11.29
C LYS A 212 10.20 -5.10 -12.26
N ALA A 213 11.39 -4.53 -12.15
CA ALA A 213 12.51 -4.89 -13.02
C ALA A 213 12.90 -6.37 -12.86
N GLU A 214 12.85 -6.90 -11.64
CA GLU A 214 13.05 -8.31 -11.36
C GLU A 214 11.94 -9.20 -11.97
N GLU A 215 10.67 -8.82 -11.82
CA GLU A 215 9.53 -9.52 -12.43
C GLU A 215 9.66 -9.59 -13.96
N PHE A 216 10.00 -8.48 -14.61
CA PHE A 216 10.21 -8.43 -16.07
C PHE A 216 11.37 -9.33 -16.54
N ARG A 217 12.44 -9.47 -15.74
CA ARG A 217 13.53 -10.41 -16.04
C ARG A 217 13.06 -11.87 -15.92
N LYS A 218 12.30 -12.21 -14.87
CA LYS A 218 11.73 -13.56 -14.67
C LYS A 218 10.79 -13.94 -15.81
N GLU A 219 9.99 -12.99 -16.31
CA GLU A 219 9.12 -13.20 -17.47
C GLU A 219 9.90 -13.44 -18.78
N ARG A 220 11.05 -12.76 -18.98
CA ARG A 220 11.93 -13.00 -20.14
C ARG A 220 12.69 -14.32 -20.05
N GLY A 221 13.10 -14.75 -18.85
CA GLY A 221 13.78 -16.02 -18.63
C GLY A 221 12.91 -17.26 -18.93
N ASN A 222 11.60 -17.15 -18.72
CA ASN A 222 10.64 -18.22 -19.03
C ASN A 222 10.12 -18.21 -20.48
N GLY A 223 10.56 -17.26 -21.30
CA GLY A 223 10.12 -17.06 -22.69
C GLY A 223 11.28 -17.05 -23.67
N ALA A 224 12.16 -18.05 -23.64
CA ALA A 224 13.28 -18.13 -24.57
C ALA A 224 12.87 -18.68 -25.94
N HIS A 225 12.35 -17.82 -26.84
CA HIS A 225 12.66 -17.84 -28.29
C HIS A 225 11.99 -16.68 -29.05
N ARG A 226 12.72 -15.58 -29.22
CA ARG A 226 12.91 -14.90 -30.52
C ARG A 226 13.94 -13.79 -30.37
N GLY A 227 14.96 -13.87 -31.23
CA GLY A 227 16.20 -13.12 -31.13
C GLY A 227 16.14 -11.64 -31.50
N ASP A 228 17.25 -11.03 -31.08
CA ASP A 228 18.01 -9.89 -31.57
C ASP A 228 17.45 -8.46 -31.55
N ASN A 229 18.29 -7.65 -30.89
CA ASN A 229 18.58 -6.23 -31.01
C ASN A 229 17.56 -5.15 -30.59
N GLN A 230 17.90 -4.18 -29.75
CA GLN A 230 18.59 -4.11 -28.44
C GLN A 230 18.31 -2.69 -27.91
N GLU A 231 18.09 -2.62 -26.59
CA GLU A 231 18.20 -1.47 -25.68
C GLU A 231 17.29 -0.22 -25.78
N ASP A 232 16.81 0.25 -26.93
CA ASP A 232 16.11 1.56 -26.97
C ASP A 232 14.58 1.51 -26.71
N ARG A 233 14.00 0.30 -26.63
CA ARG A 233 12.53 0.12 -26.50
C ARG A 233 12.04 -0.16 -25.08
N SER A 234 12.95 -0.46 -24.16
CA SER A 234 12.62 -0.90 -22.80
C SER A 234 12.06 0.26 -21.96
N ALA A 235 12.62 1.46 -22.08
CA ALA A 235 12.13 2.65 -21.40
C ALA A 235 10.79 3.14 -21.95
N ARG A 236 10.62 3.14 -23.28
CA ARG A 236 9.39 3.62 -23.95
C ARG A 236 8.17 2.73 -23.71
N ARG A 237 8.34 1.40 -23.61
CA ARG A 237 7.21 0.47 -23.36
C ARG A 237 6.82 0.37 -21.88
N ALA A 238 7.76 0.50 -20.95
CA ALA A 238 7.42 0.65 -19.53
C ALA A 238 6.65 1.97 -19.27
N ALA A 239 6.99 3.04 -20.01
CA ALA A 239 6.30 4.34 -19.92
C ALA A 239 4.90 4.35 -20.57
N SER A 240 4.66 3.55 -21.61
CA SER A 240 3.40 3.54 -22.38
C SER A 240 2.16 3.07 -21.61
N ILE A 241 2.32 2.38 -20.47
CA ILE A 241 1.20 1.83 -19.68
C ILE A 241 0.99 2.63 -18.38
N GLY A 242 1.90 3.57 -18.07
CA GLY A 242 1.83 4.47 -16.91
C GLY A 242 1.41 5.91 -17.21
N ALA A 243 1.30 6.30 -18.49
CA ALA A 243 0.80 7.63 -18.85
C ALA A 243 -0.74 7.60 -18.94
N PRO A 244 -1.47 8.50 -18.26
CA PRO A 244 -2.89 8.65 -18.50
C PRO A 244 -3.08 9.18 -19.93
N LEU A 245 -3.89 8.49 -20.72
CA LEU A 245 -4.31 8.95 -22.04
C LEU A 245 -5.04 10.29 -21.90
N THR A 246 -4.33 11.41 -22.08
CA THR A 246 -4.97 12.70 -22.34
C THR A 246 -5.53 12.64 -23.76
N ARG A 247 -6.83 12.36 -23.86
CA ARG A 247 -7.56 12.53 -25.11
C ARG A 247 -7.79 14.02 -25.31
N THR A 248 -6.90 14.67 -26.07
CA THR A 248 -7.15 15.99 -26.64
C THR A 248 -8.33 15.88 -27.60
N ARG A 249 -9.40 16.63 -27.34
CA ARG A 249 -10.52 16.77 -28.27
C ARG A 249 -10.30 18.09 -29.02
N VAL A 250 -10.17 17.99 -30.34
CA VAL A 250 -10.49 19.07 -31.28
C VAL A 250 -12.00 19.04 -31.47
#